data_AF-A0A0F9DD66-F1
#
_entry.id   AF-A0A0F9DD66-F1
#
_cell.length_a   1.000
_cell.length_b   1.000
_cell.length_c   1.000
_cell.angle_alpha   90.00
_cell.angle_beta   90.00
_cell.angle_gamma   90.00
#
_symmetry.space_group_name_H-M   'P 1'
#
loop_
_entity.id
_entity.type
_entity.pdbx_description
1 polymer ?
#
loop_
_entity_poly.entity_id
_entity_poly.type
_entity_poly.pdbx_seq_one_letter_code
_entity_poly.pdbx_strand_id
1 'polypeptide(L)'
;MKYTLSEAWRPQGVDNLEDAAWAALRETGCTSIIAGPGAGKTEFLAQRAAYLLQTGVCRKPSRILAISFKKDAAQNLADRVRKRCSPELASRFESLTFDALTKSLVDRFLTVLPQELQPTKPYNVIFPTKPEVQSFLATARTIADSAWHTDIARVAPSGFESNYIGAKKLGVEFTDATNAGDFLVHLWLKQHLSRRPSDVSFVMFNRLAELLLRVSPEILRSLRLTYPFVFVDEFQDTTYAQYDFLLSAFG
;
A
#
# COMPACT_ATOMS: atom_id res chain seq x y z
N MET A 1 13.80 -23.16 -18.69
CA MET A 1 14.46 -22.47 -17.56
C MET A 1 14.86 -23.51 -16.52
N LYS A 2 16.14 -23.60 -16.14
CA LYS A 2 16.63 -24.61 -15.18
C LYS A 2 16.66 -23.97 -13.78
N TYR A 3 15.88 -24.50 -12.84
CA TYR A 3 15.90 -24.04 -11.46
C TYR A 3 17.10 -24.64 -10.71
N THR A 4 17.66 -23.88 -9.77
CA THR A 4 18.70 -24.35 -8.85
C THR A 4 18.05 -25.04 -7.66
N LEU A 5 18.59 -26.16 -7.18
CA LEU A 5 18.11 -26.78 -5.94
C LEU A 5 18.34 -25.83 -4.75
N SER A 6 17.42 -25.79 -3.79
CA SER A 6 17.51 -24.89 -2.62
C SER A 6 18.83 -25.05 -1.85
N GLU A 7 19.29 -26.29 -1.69
CA GLU A 7 20.54 -26.61 -0.97
C GLU A 7 21.80 -26.18 -1.74
N ALA A 8 21.72 -26.15 -3.07
CA ALA A 8 22.82 -25.76 -3.96
C ALA A 8 22.86 -24.25 -4.23
N TRP A 9 21.85 -23.49 -3.78
CA TRP A 9 21.80 -22.06 -3.96
C TRP A 9 22.83 -21.34 -3.09
N ARG A 10 23.51 -20.34 -3.65
CA ARG A 10 24.52 -19.51 -2.97
C ARG A 10 24.14 -18.02 -3.07
N PRO A 11 24.43 -17.22 -2.02
CA PRO A 11 24.29 -15.77 -2.06
C PRO A 11 25.12 -15.15 -3.19
N GLN A 12 24.65 -14.03 -3.73
CA GLN A 12 25.30 -13.35 -4.86
C GLN A 12 25.77 -11.95 -4.48
N GLY A 13 27.06 -11.67 -4.69
CA GLY A 13 27.65 -10.38 -4.34
C GLY A 13 28.00 -10.23 -2.85
N VAL A 14 27.84 -11.30 -2.07
CA VAL A 14 28.33 -11.44 -0.69
C VAL A 14 28.88 -12.86 -0.52
N ASP A 15 29.88 -13.04 0.35
CA ASP A 15 30.54 -14.34 0.54
C ASP A 15 29.60 -15.36 1.22
N ASN A 16 28.85 -14.90 2.23
CA ASN A 16 27.90 -15.72 2.96
C ASN A 16 26.81 -14.86 3.62
N LEU A 17 25.76 -15.50 4.12
CA LEU A 17 24.76 -14.90 5.02
C LEU A 17 25.01 -15.39 6.45
N GLU A 18 24.63 -14.56 7.42
CA GLU A 18 24.57 -14.95 8.83
C GLU A 18 23.49 -16.02 9.06
N ASP A 19 23.61 -16.79 10.14
CA ASP A 19 22.69 -17.91 10.43
C ASP A 19 21.22 -17.46 10.50
N ALA A 20 20.95 -16.32 11.13
CA ALA A 20 19.61 -15.74 11.20
C ALA A 20 19.07 -15.36 9.81
N ALA A 21 19.92 -14.84 8.93
CA ALA A 21 19.55 -14.54 7.55
C ALA A 21 19.30 -15.82 6.75
N TRP A 22 20.12 -16.87 6.92
CA TRP A 22 19.86 -18.17 6.29
C TRP A 22 18.53 -18.78 6.73
N ALA A 23 18.23 -18.75 8.02
CA ALA A 23 16.94 -19.20 8.56
C ALA A 23 15.80 -18.38 7.95
N ALA A 24 15.88 -17.05 8.01
CA ALA A 24 14.85 -16.16 7.46
C ALA A 24 14.70 -16.29 5.93
N LEU A 25 15.75 -16.65 5.19
CA LEU A 25 15.70 -16.83 3.73
C LEU A 25 14.94 -18.10 3.33
N ARG A 26 15.02 -19.16 4.14
CA ARG A 26 14.34 -20.44 3.87
C ARG A 26 12.97 -20.55 4.54
N GLU A 27 12.67 -19.65 5.47
CA GLU A 27 11.40 -19.64 6.18
C GLU A 27 10.20 -19.49 5.23
N THR A 28 9.15 -20.27 5.55
CA THR A 28 7.88 -20.29 4.84
C THR A 28 6.81 -19.58 5.66
N GLY A 29 5.91 -18.85 4.99
CA GLY A 29 4.88 -18.07 5.68
C GLY A 29 5.35 -16.65 6.04
N CYS A 30 4.82 -16.11 7.14
CA CYS A 30 5.05 -14.74 7.57
C CYS A 30 6.29 -14.64 8.46
N THR A 31 7.27 -13.85 8.02
CA THR A 31 8.53 -13.63 8.74
C THR A 31 8.74 -12.14 8.98
N SER A 32 8.97 -11.75 10.24
CA SER A 32 9.39 -10.39 10.59
C SER A 32 10.90 -10.33 10.73
N ILE A 33 11.53 -9.32 10.14
CA ILE A 33 12.98 -9.14 10.15
C ILE A 33 13.30 -7.83 10.86
N ILE A 34 13.87 -7.96 12.05
CA ILE A 34 14.32 -6.83 12.85
C ILE A 34 15.83 -6.73 12.67
N ALA A 35 16.29 -5.61 12.15
CA ALA A 35 17.71 -5.33 12.00
C ALA A 35 18.00 -3.86 12.29
N GLY A 36 19.20 -3.57 12.79
CA GLY A 36 19.65 -2.19 13.02
C GLY A 36 19.87 -1.42 11.71
N PRO A 37 20.04 -0.09 11.79
CA PRO A 37 20.49 0.70 10.65
C PRO A 37 21.79 0.13 10.05
N GLY A 38 21.87 0.04 8.73
CA GLY A 38 23.06 -0.46 8.04
C GLY A 38 23.28 -1.98 8.08
N ALA A 39 22.43 -2.75 8.78
CA ALA A 39 22.55 -4.22 8.88
C ALA A 39 22.17 -5.00 7.60
N GLY A 40 22.07 -4.32 6.45
CA GLY A 40 21.85 -4.98 5.16
C GLY A 40 20.42 -5.47 4.89
N LYS A 41 19.37 -4.90 5.51
CA LYS A 41 17.97 -5.30 5.24
C LYS A 41 17.60 -5.36 3.76
N THR A 42 17.86 -4.28 3.03
CA THR A 42 17.56 -4.20 1.58
C THR A 42 18.38 -5.21 0.78
N GLU A 43 19.60 -5.47 1.22
CA GLU A 43 20.46 -6.49 0.62
C GLU A 43 19.90 -7.89 0.86
N PHE A 44 19.47 -8.18 2.08
CA PHE A 44 18.78 -9.42 2.43
C PHE A 44 17.51 -9.63 1.60
N LEU A 45 16.64 -8.62 1.46
CA LEU A 45 15.43 -8.71 0.65
C LEU A 45 15.75 -9.04 -0.82
N ALA A 46 16.83 -8.48 -1.37
CA ALA A 46 17.28 -8.80 -2.72
C ALA A 46 17.79 -10.25 -2.84
N GLN A 47 18.51 -10.76 -1.83
CA GLN A 47 18.92 -12.16 -1.77
C GLN A 47 17.70 -13.09 -1.67
N ARG A 48 16.72 -12.76 -0.82
CA ARG A 48 15.47 -13.54 -0.69
C ARG A 48 14.69 -13.57 -2.00
N ALA A 49 14.56 -12.45 -2.71
CA ALA A 49 13.95 -12.43 -4.04
C ALA A 49 14.70 -13.34 -5.03
N ALA A 50 16.03 -13.22 -5.09
CA ALA A 50 16.86 -14.03 -5.99
C ALA A 50 16.72 -15.53 -5.67
N TYR A 51 16.78 -15.90 -4.39
CA TYR A 51 16.55 -17.27 -3.93
C TYR A 51 15.18 -17.79 -4.38
N LEU A 52 14.09 -17.08 -4.07
CA LEU A 52 12.73 -17.51 -4.42
C LEU A 52 12.55 -17.69 -5.93
N LEU A 53 13.16 -16.83 -6.75
CA LEU A 53 13.07 -16.88 -8.21
C LEU A 53 13.93 -18.00 -8.82
N GLN A 54 15.20 -18.09 -8.42
CA GLN A 54 16.18 -19.02 -8.99
C GLN A 54 15.95 -20.46 -8.57
N THR A 55 15.41 -20.68 -7.36
CA THR A 55 15.07 -22.03 -6.88
C THR A 55 13.71 -22.53 -7.36
N GLY A 56 12.91 -21.66 -7.97
CA GLY A 56 11.56 -22.01 -8.41
C GLY A 56 10.59 -22.26 -7.26
N VAL A 57 10.86 -21.70 -6.08
CA VAL A 57 9.86 -21.58 -5.00
C VAL A 57 8.75 -20.63 -5.46
N CYS A 58 9.12 -19.49 -6.06
CA CYS A 58 8.19 -18.65 -6.81
C CYS A 58 8.15 -19.12 -8.28
N ARG A 59 7.18 -19.95 -8.62
CA ARG A 59 6.99 -20.52 -9.98
C ARG A 59 6.21 -19.61 -10.90
N LYS A 60 6.46 -19.72 -12.21
CA LYS A 60 5.62 -19.06 -13.22
C LYS A 60 4.18 -19.58 -13.10
N PRO A 61 3.16 -18.73 -13.30
CA PRO A 61 3.22 -17.32 -13.72
C PRO A 61 3.37 -16.29 -12.57
N SER A 62 3.44 -16.72 -11.31
CA SER A 62 3.46 -15.81 -10.16
C SER A 62 4.65 -14.85 -10.15
N ARG A 63 4.53 -13.79 -9.36
CA ARG A 63 5.50 -12.71 -9.20
C ARG A 63 5.78 -12.48 -7.72
N ILE A 64 6.82 -11.73 -7.43
CA ILE A 64 7.13 -11.25 -6.07
C ILE A 64 6.82 -9.77 -6.05
N LEU A 65 6.07 -9.31 -5.05
CA LEU A 65 5.79 -7.90 -4.81
C LEU A 65 6.66 -7.40 -3.66
N ALA A 66 7.39 -6.31 -3.87
CA ALA A 66 7.99 -5.53 -2.80
C ALA A 66 7.29 -4.18 -2.70
N ILE A 67 6.94 -3.79 -1.47
CA ILE A 67 6.27 -2.54 -1.15
C ILE A 67 7.23 -1.71 -0.30
N SER A 68 7.53 -0.49 -0.74
CA SER A 68 8.40 0.46 -0.05
C SER A 68 7.69 1.79 0.20
N PHE A 69 8.23 2.62 1.11
CA PHE A 69 7.71 3.97 1.37
C PHE A 69 8.23 5.01 0.38
N LYS A 70 9.48 4.86 -0.07
CA LYS A 70 10.16 5.81 -0.93
C LYS A 70 10.37 5.23 -2.32
N LYS A 71 10.23 6.08 -3.34
CA LYS A 71 10.51 5.69 -4.74
C LYS A 71 11.94 5.19 -4.91
N ASP A 72 12.90 5.85 -4.29
CA ASP A 72 14.32 5.46 -4.36
C ASP A 72 14.57 4.11 -3.70
N ALA A 73 13.88 3.79 -2.61
CA ALA A 73 13.97 2.48 -1.96
C ALA A 73 13.40 1.37 -2.86
N ALA A 74 12.21 1.60 -3.44
CA ALA A 74 11.60 0.67 -4.38
C ALA A 74 12.53 0.41 -5.59
N GLN A 75 13.09 1.47 -6.17
CA GLN A 75 14.02 1.36 -7.30
C GLN A 75 15.33 0.66 -6.90
N ASN A 76 15.92 1.01 -5.75
CA ASN A 76 17.15 0.41 -5.26
C ASN A 76 17.01 -1.11 -5.11
N LEU A 77 15.91 -1.58 -4.51
CA LEU A 77 15.64 -3.00 -4.35
C LEU A 77 15.45 -3.70 -5.70
N ALA A 78 14.71 -3.09 -6.63
CA ALA A 78 14.54 -3.64 -7.98
C ALA A 78 15.87 -3.79 -8.73
N ASP A 79 16.75 -2.78 -8.65
CA ASP A 79 18.06 -2.80 -9.28
C ASP A 79 18.98 -3.88 -8.68
N ARG A 80 18.89 -4.09 -7.36
CA ARG A 80 19.60 -5.19 -6.70
C ARG A 80 19.13 -6.55 -7.20
N VAL A 81 17.83 -6.76 -7.39
CA VAL A 81 17.31 -8.02 -7.94
C VAL A 81 17.75 -8.21 -9.40
N ARG A 82 17.73 -7.16 -10.22
CA ARG A 82 18.20 -7.21 -11.62
C ARG A 82 19.68 -7.59 -11.74
N LYS A 83 20.52 -7.17 -10.79
CA LYS A 83 21.95 -7.55 -10.76
C LYS A 83 22.19 -9.03 -10.41
N ARG A 84 21.21 -9.69 -9.77
CA ARG A 84 21.31 -11.08 -9.29
C ARG A 84 20.62 -12.08 -10.22
N CYS A 85 19.54 -11.65 -10.85
CA CYS A 85 18.70 -12.52 -11.66
C CYS A 85 18.90 -12.28 -13.16
N SER A 86 18.69 -13.32 -13.97
CA SER A 86 18.53 -13.13 -15.42
C SER A 86 17.37 -12.17 -15.71
N PRO A 87 17.36 -11.46 -16.86
CA PRO A 87 16.26 -10.56 -17.20
C PRO A 87 14.87 -11.22 -17.12
N GLU A 88 14.78 -12.49 -17.50
CA GLU A 88 13.55 -13.29 -17.41
C GLU A 88 13.07 -13.45 -15.96
N LEU A 89 13.95 -13.78 -15.01
CA LEU A 89 13.58 -13.88 -13.59
C LEU A 89 13.31 -12.51 -12.98
N ALA A 90 14.17 -11.53 -13.25
CA ALA A 90 14.06 -10.19 -12.69
C ALA A 90 12.74 -9.50 -13.10
N SER A 91 12.23 -9.78 -14.31
CA SER A 91 10.92 -9.27 -14.78
C SER A 91 9.70 -9.75 -13.96
N ARG A 92 9.89 -10.75 -13.10
CA ARG A 92 8.86 -11.29 -12.19
C ARG A 92 8.96 -10.70 -10.78
N PHE A 93 9.90 -9.80 -10.54
CA PHE A 93 10.00 -9.03 -9.31
C PHE A 93 9.47 -7.62 -9.57
N GLU A 94 8.42 -7.24 -8.84
CA GLU A 94 7.84 -5.91 -8.88
C GLU A 94 8.12 -5.20 -7.57
N SER A 95 8.65 -3.99 -7.65
CA SER A 95 8.96 -3.15 -6.49
C SER A 95 8.24 -1.82 -6.67
N LEU A 96 7.29 -1.53 -5.80
CA LEU A 96 6.39 -0.38 -5.89
C LEU A 96 6.35 0.38 -4.56
N THR A 97 5.97 1.65 -4.62
CA THR A 97 5.52 2.32 -3.39
C THR A 97 4.10 1.90 -3.03
N PHE A 98 3.71 2.06 -1.77
CA PHE A 98 2.30 1.89 -1.34
C PHE A 98 1.35 2.65 -2.26
N ASP A 99 1.64 3.93 -2.47
CA ASP A 99 0.83 4.84 -3.28
C ASP A 99 0.72 4.40 -4.75
N ALA A 100 1.80 3.88 -5.33
CA ALA A 100 1.79 3.38 -6.69
C ALA A 100 0.94 2.11 -6.81
N LEU A 101 1.02 1.21 -5.83
CA LEU A 101 0.23 -0.01 -5.78
C LEU A 101 -1.26 0.29 -5.62
N THR A 102 -1.66 1.09 -4.62
CA THR A 102 -3.06 1.38 -4.33
C THR A 102 -3.71 2.19 -5.43
N LYS A 103 -3.02 3.22 -5.96
CA LYS A 103 -3.48 3.95 -7.15
C LYS A 103 -3.65 3.02 -8.36
N SER A 104 -2.70 2.12 -8.62
CA SER A 104 -2.78 1.17 -9.73
C SER A 104 -3.96 0.20 -9.60
N LEU A 105 -4.30 -0.23 -8.38
CA LEU A 105 -5.47 -1.07 -8.14
C LEU A 105 -6.76 -0.30 -8.40
N VAL A 106 -6.89 0.92 -7.86
CA VAL A 106 -8.04 1.79 -8.09
C VAL A 106 -8.19 2.12 -9.57
N ASP A 107 -7.10 2.40 -10.28
CA ASP A 107 -7.14 2.71 -11.71
C ASP A 107 -7.63 1.54 -12.57
N ARG A 108 -7.23 0.31 -12.22
CA ARG A 108 -7.58 -0.92 -12.95
C ARG A 108 -9.00 -1.38 -12.69
N PHE A 109 -9.48 -1.20 -11.47
CA PHE A 109 -10.73 -1.79 -10.99
C PHE A 109 -11.73 -0.74 -10.49
N LEU A 110 -11.60 0.50 -10.98
CA LEU A 110 -12.41 1.66 -10.60
C LEU A 110 -13.91 1.35 -10.54
N THR A 111 -14.43 0.64 -11.54
CA THR A 111 -15.85 0.36 -11.71
C THR A 111 -16.44 -0.57 -10.64
N VAL A 112 -15.60 -1.19 -9.81
CA VAL A 112 -16.03 -2.05 -8.69
C VAL A 112 -16.40 -1.21 -7.46
N LEU A 113 -15.85 0.01 -7.35
CA LEU A 113 -16.20 0.91 -6.25
C LEU A 113 -17.64 1.42 -6.39
N PRO A 114 -18.32 1.76 -5.28
CA PRO A 114 -19.59 2.50 -5.32
C PRO A 114 -19.46 3.77 -6.18
N GLN A 115 -20.51 4.13 -6.92
CA GLN A 115 -20.47 5.19 -7.93
C GLN A 115 -19.98 6.54 -7.35
N GLU A 116 -20.38 6.84 -6.13
CA GLU A 116 -20.03 8.07 -5.40
C GLU A 116 -18.54 8.09 -4.97
N LEU A 117 -17.91 6.91 -4.88
CA LEU A 117 -16.51 6.73 -4.52
C LEU A 117 -15.59 6.58 -5.75
N GLN A 118 -16.12 6.64 -6.97
CA GLN A 118 -15.32 6.54 -8.19
C GLN A 118 -14.74 7.92 -8.57
N PRO A 119 -13.41 8.13 -8.50
CA PRO A 119 -12.80 9.29 -9.15
C PRO A 119 -13.16 9.35 -10.63
N THR A 120 -13.50 10.54 -11.13
CA THR A 120 -13.66 10.76 -12.56
C THR A 120 -12.32 10.83 -13.26
N LYS A 121 -12.19 10.16 -14.41
CA LYS A 121 -10.98 10.22 -15.24
C LYS A 121 -11.14 11.33 -16.30
N PRO A 122 -10.14 12.21 -16.51
CA PRO A 122 -8.92 12.34 -15.71
C PRO A 122 -9.20 12.95 -14.32
N TYR A 123 -8.34 12.64 -13.33
CA TYR A 123 -8.35 13.22 -11.99
C TYR A 123 -6.97 13.84 -11.67
N ASN A 124 -6.92 14.75 -10.71
CA ASN A 124 -5.69 15.30 -10.16
C ASN A 124 -5.26 14.50 -8.93
N VAL A 125 -3.96 14.23 -8.81
CA VAL A 125 -3.38 13.75 -7.55
C VAL A 125 -2.97 14.97 -6.72
N ILE A 126 -3.58 15.13 -5.54
CA ILE A 126 -3.40 16.32 -4.69
C ILE A 126 -2.68 16.02 -3.39
N PHE A 127 -2.10 17.06 -2.78
CA PHE A 127 -1.47 17.05 -1.47
C PHE A 127 -2.05 18.18 -0.62
N PRO A 128 -3.20 17.95 0.04
CA PRO A 128 -3.88 18.95 0.85
C PRO A 128 -2.95 19.65 1.83
N THR A 129 -2.90 20.97 1.73
CA THR A 129 -2.10 21.82 2.60
C THR A 129 -2.84 22.13 3.90
N LYS A 130 -2.10 22.48 4.94
CA LYS A 130 -2.68 22.88 6.23
C LYS A 130 -3.74 24.02 6.09
N PRO A 131 -3.51 25.09 5.30
CA PRO A 131 -4.52 26.12 5.09
C PRO A 131 -5.79 25.62 4.37
N GLU A 132 -5.65 24.73 3.37
CA GLU A 132 -6.79 24.15 2.67
C GLU A 132 -7.65 23.31 3.60
N VAL A 133 -7.03 22.45 4.42
CA VAL A 133 -7.73 21.66 5.43
C VAL A 133 -8.40 22.57 6.47
N GLN A 134 -7.74 23.64 6.91
CA GLN A 134 -8.33 24.59 7.85
C GLN A 134 -9.57 25.28 7.24
N SER A 135 -9.52 25.67 5.97
CA SER A 135 -10.68 26.24 5.27
C SER A 135 -11.80 25.22 5.14
N PHE A 136 -11.47 23.96 4.83
CA PHE A 136 -12.44 22.87 4.78
C PHE A 136 -13.14 22.69 6.12
N LEU A 137 -12.41 22.62 7.23
CA LEU A 137 -12.99 22.43 8.56
C LEU A 137 -13.88 23.61 8.98
N ALA A 138 -13.50 24.83 8.62
CA ALA A 138 -14.33 26.01 8.86
C ALA A 138 -15.67 25.93 8.11
N THR A 139 -15.64 25.58 6.83
CA THR A 139 -16.87 25.36 6.03
C THR A 139 -17.68 24.17 6.55
N ALA A 140 -17.03 23.05 6.89
CA ALA A 140 -17.69 21.87 7.41
C ALA A 140 -18.47 22.19 8.68
N ARG A 141 -17.91 23.01 9.58
CA ARG A 141 -18.60 23.45 10.79
C ARG A 141 -19.85 24.28 10.51
N THR A 142 -19.89 25.10 9.45
CA THR A 142 -21.08 25.91 9.14
C THR A 142 -22.25 25.09 8.61
N ILE A 143 -21.97 23.94 7.99
CA ILE A 143 -22.99 23.06 7.40
C ILE A 143 -23.36 21.86 8.28
N ALA A 144 -22.51 21.53 9.26
CA ALA A 144 -22.77 20.45 10.22
C ALA A 144 -23.91 20.81 11.17
N ASP A 145 -24.56 19.79 11.72
CA ASP A 145 -25.44 19.95 12.87
C ASP A 145 -24.69 20.66 14.02
N SER A 146 -25.38 21.61 14.65
CA SER A 146 -24.95 22.29 15.88
C SER A 146 -24.31 21.36 16.91
N ALA A 147 -24.81 20.13 17.05
CA ALA A 147 -24.29 19.12 17.97
C ALA A 147 -22.82 18.73 17.71
N TRP A 148 -22.32 18.86 16.48
CA TRP A 148 -20.95 18.50 16.10
C TRP A 148 -19.99 19.70 16.03
N HIS A 149 -20.47 20.92 16.24
CA HIS A 149 -19.65 22.13 16.06
C HIS A 149 -18.42 22.15 16.97
N THR A 150 -18.59 21.73 18.23
CA THR A 150 -17.49 21.67 19.21
C THR A 150 -16.46 20.61 18.84
N ASP A 151 -16.90 19.45 18.35
CA ASP A 151 -15.99 18.37 17.95
C ASP A 151 -15.20 18.74 16.70
N ILE A 152 -15.86 19.32 15.69
CA ILE A 152 -15.20 19.81 14.48
C ILE A 152 -14.17 20.90 14.82
N ALA A 153 -14.47 21.80 15.77
CA ALA A 153 -13.54 22.84 16.20
C ALA A 153 -12.27 22.32 16.89
N ARG A 154 -12.29 21.09 17.42
CA ARG A 154 -11.13 20.44 18.05
C ARG A 154 -10.23 19.71 17.06
N VAL A 155 -10.65 19.57 15.81
CA VAL A 155 -9.90 18.85 14.78
C VAL A 155 -8.65 19.64 14.38
N ALA A 156 -7.48 19.03 14.54
CA ALA A 156 -6.21 19.62 14.11
C ALA A 156 -6.00 19.45 12.60
N PRO A 157 -5.78 20.55 11.83
CA PRO A 157 -5.59 20.46 10.38
C PRO A 157 -4.36 19.64 9.97
N SER A 158 -3.28 19.66 10.75
CA SER A 158 -2.00 19.03 10.40
C SER A 158 -2.00 17.50 10.39
N GLY A 159 -3.07 16.87 10.90
CA GLY A 159 -3.22 15.41 10.90
C GLY A 159 -4.55 14.95 10.35
N PHE A 160 -5.33 15.84 9.71
CA PHE A 160 -6.70 15.54 9.30
C PHE A 160 -6.75 14.33 8.37
N GLU A 161 -5.95 14.32 7.29
CA GLU A 161 -5.96 13.19 6.36
C GLU A 161 -5.62 11.87 7.04
N SER A 162 -4.54 11.82 7.82
CA SER A 162 -4.13 10.58 8.49
C SER A 162 -5.13 10.11 9.56
N ASN A 163 -5.62 11.03 10.39
CA ASN A 163 -6.41 10.70 11.58
C ASN A 163 -7.91 10.56 11.32
N TYR A 164 -8.42 11.10 10.20
CA TYR A 164 -9.83 11.01 9.84
C TYR A 164 -10.01 10.17 8.58
N ILE A 165 -9.43 10.60 7.45
CA ILE A 165 -9.59 9.91 6.17
C ILE A 165 -8.91 8.53 6.22
N GLY A 166 -7.65 8.49 6.64
CA GLY A 166 -6.84 7.27 6.68
C GLY A 166 -7.24 6.30 7.77
N ALA A 167 -7.76 6.80 8.90
CA ALA A 167 -8.19 5.97 10.02
C ALA A 167 -9.59 5.35 9.82
N LYS A 168 -10.43 5.92 8.95
CA LYS A 168 -11.78 5.40 8.70
C LYS A 168 -11.77 4.35 7.60
N LYS A 169 -12.20 3.12 7.91
CA LYS A 169 -12.57 2.14 6.87
C LYS A 169 -13.87 2.60 6.20
N LEU A 170 -13.87 2.63 4.87
CA LEU A 170 -15.02 3.11 4.10
C LEU A 170 -16.12 2.05 4.05
N GLY A 171 -17.38 2.46 4.16
CA GLY A 171 -18.52 1.58 3.92
C GLY A 171 -18.71 1.31 2.43
N VAL A 172 -19.45 0.24 2.10
CA VAL A 172 -20.00 0.07 0.75
C VAL A 172 -21.14 1.06 0.52
N GLU A 173 -21.89 1.34 1.58
CA GLU A 173 -22.96 2.33 1.62
C GLU A 173 -22.50 3.55 2.44
N PHE A 174 -22.84 4.74 1.95
CA PHE A 174 -22.76 5.96 2.75
C PHE A 174 -23.96 6.01 3.69
N THR A 175 -23.81 5.43 4.87
CA THR A 175 -24.80 5.61 5.95
C THR A 175 -24.76 7.03 6.47
N ASP A 176 -25.86 7.46 7.08
CA ASP A 176 -25.89 8.74 7.80
C ASP A 176 -24.75 8.80 8.84
N ALA A 177 -24.11 9.97 8.91
CA ALA A 177 -23.01 10.17 9.84
C ALA A 177 -23.56 10.10 11.28
N THR A 178 -22.96 9.24 12.11
CA THR A 178 -23.35 9.07 13.51
C THR A 178 -22.54 9.96 14.46
N ASN A 179 -21.46 10.56 13.96
CA ASN A 179 -20.54 11.41 14.69
C ASN A 179 -19.85 12.41 13.75
N ALA A 180 -19.22 13.43 14.34
CA ALA A 180 -18.52 14.48 13.61
C ALA A 180 -17.40 13.95 12.68
N GLY A 181 -16.69 12.89 13.09
CA GLY A 181 -15.61 12.30 12.30
C GLY A 181 -16.13 11.68 11.01
N ASP A 182 -17.18 10.87 11.09
CA ASP A 182 -17.83 10.25 9.93
C ASP A 182 -18.38 11.30 8.98
N PHE A 183 -19.00 12.35 9.53
CA PHE A 183 -19.47 13.50 8.76
C PHE A 183 -18.33 14.16 7.97
N LEU A 184 -17.19 14.44 8.62
CA LEU A 184 -16.04 15.05 7.99
C LEU A 184 -15.43 14.17 6.89
N VAL A 185 -15.33 12.86 7.11
CA VAL A 185 -14.83 11.91 6.10
C VAL A 185 -15.75 11.88 4.88
N HIS A 186 -17.06 11.74 5.08
CA HIS A 186 -18.03 11.70 3.99
C HIS A 186 -18.04 13.00 3.19
N LEU A 187 -18.04 14.15 3.90
CA LEU A 187 -18.00 15.46 3.26
C LEU A 187 -16.72 15.67 2.46
N TRP A 188 -15.56 15.29 3.01
CA TRP A 188 -14.26 15.39 2.32
C TRP A 188 -14.25 14.58 1.04
N LEU A 189 -14.60 13.29 1.11
CA LEU A 189 -14.64 12.41 -0.06
C LEU A 189 -15.61 12.93 -1.10
N LYS A 190 -16.82 13.33 -0.69
CA LYS A 190 -17.82 13.91 -1.60
C LYS A 190 -17.27 15.14 -2.30
N GLN A 191 -16.73 16.11 -1.56
CA GLN A 191 -16.23 17.38 -2.11
C GLN A 191 -15.08 17.19 -3.10
N HIS A 192 -14.20 16.20 -2.89
CA HIS A 192 -13.04 15.97 -3.73
C HIS A 192 -13.34 15.06 -4.93
N LEU A 193 -14.10 13.98 -4.73
CA LEU A 193 -14.46 13.03 -5.79
C LEU A 193 -15.52 13.58 -6.75
N SER A 194 -16.39 14.48 -6.30
CA SER A 194 -17.41 15.09 -7.17
C SER A 194 -16.89 16.20 -8.09
N ARG A 195 -15.64 16.65 -7.92
CA ARG A 195 -15.04 17.65 -8.82
C ARG A 195 -14.86 17.09 -10.24
N ARG A 196 -14.69 17.98 -11.21
CA ARG A 196 -14.45 17.65 -12.61
C ARG A 196 -13.27 18.52 -13.12
N PRO A 197 -12.05 17.98 -13.21
CA PRO A 197 -11.60 16.63 -12.80
C PRO A 197 -11.72 16.40 -11.28
N SER A 198 -11.85 15.14 -10.85
CA SER A 198 -11.81 14.81 -9.42
C SER A 198 -10.43 15.11 -8.83
N ASP A 199 -10.37 15.46 -7.56
CA ASP A 199 -9.10 15.58 -6.82
C ASP A 199 -8.97 14.37 -5.88
N VAL A 200 -7.82 13.69 -5.86
CA VAL A 200 -7.64 12.48 -5.06
C VAL A 200 -6.26 12.51 -4.39
N SER A 201 -6.22 12.41 -3.07
CA SER A 201 -4.96 12.27 -2.33
C SER A 201 -4.52 10.80 -2.25
N PHE A 202 -3.27 10.55 -1.87
CA PHE A 202 -2.80 9.18 -1.65
C PHE A 202 -3.48 8.48 -0.47
N VAL A 203 -3.87 9.22 0.57
CA VAL A 203 -4.65 8.65 1.68
C VAL A 203 -6.01 8.16 1.18
N MET A 204 -6.65 8.92 0.27
CA MET A 204 -7.89 8.47 -0.39
C MET A 204 -7.65 7.21 -1.24
N PHE A 205 -6.58 7.15 -2.04
CA PHE A 205 -6.25 5.93 -2.80
C PHE A 205 -6.07 4.71 -1.91
N ASN A 206 -5.41 4.85 -0.76
CA ASN A 206 -5.20 3.75 0.18
C ASN A 206 -6.53 3.21 0.73
N ARG A 207 -7.47 4.10 1.06
CA ARG A 207 -8.81 3.72 1.53
C ARG A 207 -9.69 3.13 0.42
N LEU A 208 -9.66 3.72 -0.78
CA LEU A 208 -10.38 3.19 -1.93
C LEU A 208 -9.86 1.80 -2.32
N ALA A 209 -8.54 1.60 -2.33
CA ALA A 209 -7.93 0.29 -2.63
C ALA A 209 -8.27 -0.77 -1.56
N GLU A 210 -8.29 -0.41 -0.27
CA GLU A 210 -8.74 -1.31 0.81
C GLU A 210 -10.19 -1.73 0.59
N LEU A 211 -11.09 -0.75 0.37
CA LEU A 211 -12.51 -1.03 0.12
C LEU A 211 -12.67 -1.96 -1.09
N LEU A 212 -11.96 -1.67 -2.18
CA LEU A 212 -12.00 -2.44 -3.41
C LEU A 212 -11.67 -3.92 -3.19
N LEU A 213 -10.64 -4.23 -2.40
CA LEU A 213 -10.26 -5.60 -2.08
C LEU A 213 -11.28 -6.28 -1.16
N ARG A 214 -11.89 -5.53 -0.23
CA ARG A 214 -12.91 -6.05 0.68
C ARG A 214 -14.24 -6.34 -0.02
N VAL A 215 -14.62 -5.56 -1.02
CA VAL A 215 -15.89 -5.76 -1.76
C VAL A 215 -15.77 -6.79 -2.88
N SER A 216 -14.56 -7.06 -3.39
CA SER A 216 -14.36 -8.01 -4.48
C SER A 216 -13.36 -9.12 -4.12
N PRO A 217 -13.87 -10.28 -3.65
CA PRO A 217 -13.05 -11.46 -3.37
C PRO A 217 -12.27 -11.97 -4.60
N GLU A 218 -12.79 -11.74 -5.82
CA GLU A 218 -12.13 -12.15 -7.05
C GLU A 218 -10.85 -11.35 -7.32
N ILE A 219 -10.89 -10.03 -7.12
CA ILE A 219 -9.71 -9.17 -7.27
C ILE A 219 -8.67 -9.54 -6.21
N LEU A 220 -9.11 -9.74 -4.96
CA LEU A 220 -8.23 -10.19 -3.88
C LEU A 220 -7.56 -11.53 -4.20
N ARG A 221 -8.32 -12.51 -4.70
CA ARG A 221 -7.79 -13.81 -5.12
C ARG A 221 -6.79 -13.66 -6.26
N SER A 222 -7.11 -12.87 -7.27
CA SER A 222 -6.19 -12.59 -8.39
C SER A 222 -4.90 -11.94 -7.91
N LEU A 223 -4.99 -10.99 -6.96
CA LEU A 223 -3.83 -10.31 -6.38
C LEU A 223 -2.92 -11.32 -5.64
N ARG A 224 -3.48 -12.17 -4.79
CA ARG A 224 -2.75 -13.19 -4.01
C ARG A 224 -2.14 -14.28 -4.90
N LEU A 225 -2.84 -14.69 -5.97
CA LEU A 225 -2.30 -15.65 -6.96
C LEU A 225 -1.14 -15.04 -7.77
N THR A 226 -1.25 -13.75 -8.08
CA THR A 226 -0.19 -13.00 -8.77
C THR A 226 1.01 -12.83 -7.86
N TYR A 227 0.83 -12.46 -6.60
CA TYR A 227 1.90 -12.18 -5.65
C TYR A 227 1.82 -13.08 -4.40
N PRO A 228 2.20 -14.36 -4.50
CA PRO A 228 2.26 -15.25 -3.34
C PRO A 228 3.38 -14.88 -2.35
N PHE A 229 4.35 -14.07 -2.76
CA PHE A 229 5.41 -13.54 -1.90
C PHE A 229 5.37 -12.02 -1.92
N VAL A 230 5.20 -11.43 -0.73
CA VAL A 230 5.14 -9.99 -0.54
C VAL A 230 6.20 -9.56 0.47
N PHE A 231 7.01 -8.58 0.11
CA PHE A 231 7.98 -7.93 0.99
C PHE A 231 7.47 -6.54 1.34
N VAL A 232 7.54 -6.17 2.61
CA VAL A 232 7.25 -4.80 3.05
C VAL A 232 8.51 -4.25 3.69
N ASP A 233 9.09 -3.24 3.06
CA ASP A 233 10.27 -2.53 3.57
C ASP A 233 9.84 -1.35 4.46
N GLU A 234 10.65 -1.04 5.48
CA GLU A 234 10.38 0.00 6.47
C GLU A 234 8.98 -0.09 7.11
N PHE A 235 8.55 -1.31 7.47
CA PHE A 235 7.21 -1.56 8.02
C PHE A 235 6.84 -0.68 9.22
N GLN A 236 7.82 -0.23 10.01
CA GLN A 236 7.59 0.68 11.13
C GLN A 236 7.01 2.05 10.73
N ASP A 237 7.14 2.45 9.46
CA ASP A 237 6.63 3.74 8.95
C ASP A 237 5.18 3.63 8.43
N THR A 238 4.54 2.45 8.56
CA THR A 238 3.20 2.18 8.05
C THR A 238 2.11 2.96 8.79
N THR A 239 1.35 3.75 8.03
CA THR A 239 0.14 4.43 8.54
C THR A 239 -1.01 3.45 8.75
N TYR A 240 -2.02 3.82 9.56
CA TYR A 240 -3.27 3.03 9.67
C TYR A 240 -3.88 2.70 8.30
N ALA A 241 -3.84 3.68 7.38
CA ALA A 241 -4.38 3.55 6.05
C ALA A 241 -3.73 2.39 5.26
N GLN A 242 -2.41 2.31 5.34
CA GLN A 242 -1.60 1.31 4.66
C GLN A 242 -1.65 -0.04 5.38
N TYR A 243 -1.71 -0.03 6.71
CA TYR A 243 -1.77 -1.25 7.51
C TYR A 243 -3.07 -2.03 7.27
N ASP A 244 -4.24 -1.38 7.28
CA ASP A 244 -5.48 -2.12 6.97
C ASP A 244 -5.50 -2.62 5.53
N PHE A 245 -4.89 -1.87 4.60
CA PHE A 245 -4.77 -2.33 3.22
C PHE A 245 -3.95 -3.62 3.16
N LEU A 246 -2.80 -3.69 3.85
CA LEU A 246 -1.98 -4.91 3.93
C LEU A 246 -2.75 -6.07 4.55
N LEU A 247 -3.48 -5.84 5.65
CA LEU A 247 -4.32 -6.85 6.27
C LEU A 247 -5.36 -7.37 5.28
N SER A 248 -6.14 -6.47 4.68
CA SER A 248 -7.19 -6.87 3.73
C SER A 248 -6.62 -7.58 2.49
N ALA A 249 -5.43 -7.18 2.04
CA ALA A 249 -4.78 -7.74 0.86
C ALA A 249 -4.09 -9.08 1.12
N PHE A 250 -3.46 -9.29 2.28
CA PHE A 250 -2.51 -10.39 2.51
C PHE A 250 -2.61 -11.08 3.88
N GLY A 251 -3.50 -10.62 4.76
CA GLY A 251 -3.88 -11.27 6.03
C GLY A 251 -5.35 -11.69 5.98
#